data_AF-A0A8S9WIH4-F1
#
_entry.id   AF-A0A8S9WIH4-F1
#
_cell.length_a   1.000
_cell.length_b   1.000
_cell.length_c   1.000
_cell.angle_alpha   90.00
_cell.angle_beta   90.00
_cell.angle_gamma   90.00
#
_symmetry.space_group_name_H-M   'P 1'
#
loop_
_entity.id
_entity.type
_entity.pdbx_description
1 polymer ?
#
loop_
_entity_poly.entity_id
_entity_poly.type
_entity_poly.pdbx_seq_one_letter_code
_entity_poly.pdbx_strand_id
1 'polypeptide(L)'
;MASFLFWCVGIQCISACVLQWYQPTADKIAEGIGWAPGSPFQKEVAAASGAFGILGILSSWIGGDFWTATAIGASFMYFLMGVGHVLDIVKTKNTSIYNAGSVLYTDLLVPVVLNSAINFMEDGLLKY
;
A
#
# COMPACT_ATOMS: atom_id res chain seq x y z
N MET A 1 3.77 16.54 0.45
CA MET A 1 4.33 15.19 0.21
C MET A 1 4.58 14.43 1.51
N ALA A 2 5.46 14.88 2.41
CA ALA A 2 5.75 14.20 3.68
C ALA A 2 4.52 13.68 4.43
N SER A 3 3.55 14.54 4.76
CA SER A 3 2.34 14.11 5.50
C SER A 3 1.52 13.06 4.75
N PHE A 4 1.47 13.14 3.42
CA PHE A 4 0.73 12.16 2.61
C PHE A 4 1.44 10.80 2.62
N LEU A 5 2.77 10.77 2.45
CA LEU A 5 3.57 9.56 2.60
C LEU A 5 3.45 8.97 4.00
N PHE A 6 3.48 9.81 5.03
CA PHE A 6 3.35 9.38 6.42
C PHE A 6 2.04 8.65 6.68
N TRP A 7 0.90 9.22 6.25
CA TRP A 7 -0.40 8.64 6.53
C TRP A 7 -0.75 7.50 5.56
N CYS A 8 -0.64 7.75 4.25
CA CYS A 8 -1.12 6.83 3.22
C CYS A 8 -0.15 5.71 2.88
N VAL A 9 1.15 5.85 3.21
CA VAL A 9 2.12 4.75 3.08
C VAL A 9 2.55 4.29 4.47
N GLY A 10 2.97 5.21 5.33
CA GLY A 10 3.53 4.89 6.64
C GLY A 10 2.55 4.15 7.56
N ILE A 11 1.57 4.88 8.09
CA ILE A 11 0.60 4.35 9.05
C ILE A 11 -0.22 3.22 8.43
N GLN A 12 -0.62 3.36 7.17
CA GLN A 12 -1.40 2.34 6.49
C GLN A 12 -0.65 1.03 6.34
N CYS A 13 0.59 1.04 5.83
CA CYS A 13 1.35 -0.20 5.65
C CYS A 13 1.85 -0.79 6.97
N ILE A 14 2.13 0.03 8.00
CA ILE A 14 2.41 -0.50 9.34
C ILE A 14 1.16 -1.19 9.91
N SER A 15 -0.02 -0.60 9.72
CA SER A 15 -1.28 -1.23 10.14
C SER A 15 -1.52 -2.56 9.41
N ALA A 16 -1.28 -2.60 8.09
CA ALA A 16 -1.34 -3.82 7.29
C ALA A 16 -0.32 -4.89 7.76
N CYS A 17 0.91 -4.47 8.06
CA CYS A 17 1.95 -5.33 8.64
C CYS A 17 1.48 -5.98 9.94
N VAL A 18 1.00 -5.19 10.90
CA VAL A 18 0.53 -5.71 12.19
C VAL A 18 -0.63 -6.68 12.01
N LEU A 19 -1.61 -6.33 11.16
CA LEU A 19 -2.81 -7.16 10.95
C LEU A 19 -2.50 -8.47 10.20
N GLN A 20 -1.57 -8.47 9.24
CA GLN A 20 -1.18 -9.70 8.53
C GLN A 20 -0.10 -10.51 9.27
N TRP A 21 0.63 -9.88 10.20
CA TRP A 21 1.56 -10.58 11.08
C TRP A 21 0.87 -11.26 12.26
N TYR A 22 -0.17 -10.66 12.83
CA TYR A 22 -0.93 -11.28 13.92
C TYR A 22 -1.82 -12.41 13.39
N GLN A 23 -1.61 -13.65 13.86
CA GLN A 23 -2.19 -14.85 13.25
C GLN A 23 -3.73 -14.80 13.10
N PRO A 24 -4.52 -14.46 14.15
CA PRO A 24 -5.98 -14.48 14.03
C PRO A 24 -6.52 -13.50 12.98
N THR A 25 -5.92 -12.33 12.83
CA THR A 25 -6.31 -11.36 11.80
C THR A 25 -5.80 -11.75 10.43
N ALA A 26 -4.61 -12.34 10.34
CA ALA A 26 -4.06 -12.86 9.09
C ALA A 26 -4.93 -13.97 8.49
N ASP A 27 -5.38 -14.91 9.33
CA ASP A 27 -6.26 -16.00 8.91
C ASP A 27 -7.60 -15.46 8.42
N LYS A 28 -8.18 -14.50 9.14
CA LYS A 28 -9.42 -13.82 8.72
C LYS A 28 -9.28 -13.09 7.38
N ILE A 29 -8.15 -12.41 7.16
CA ILE A 29 -7.87 -11.73 5.90
C ILE A 29 -7.71 -12.76 4.78
N ALA A 30 -6.91 -13.80 5.00
CA ALA A 30 -6.68 -14.87 4.03
C ALA A 30 -8.00 -15.51 3.58
N GLU A 31 -8.83 -15.95 4.52
CA GLU A 31 -10.16 -16.49 4.23
C GLU A 31 -11.02 -15.48 3.45
N GLY A 32 -10.98 -14.21 3.85
CA GLY A 32 -11.68 -13.12 3.19
C GLY A 32 -11.29 -12.91 1.73
N ILE A 33 -10.04 -13.17 1.37
CA ILE A 33 -9.55 -13.10 -0.01
C ILE A 33 -9.53 -14.46 -0.71
N GLY A 34 -10.12 -15.50 -0.11
CA GLY A 34 -10.24 -16.84 -0.70
C GLY A 34 -8.98 -17.71 -0.60
N TRP A 35 -8.03 -17.34 0.26
CA TRP A 35 -6.83 -18.10 0.56
C TRP A 35 -7.02 -18.95 1.82
N ALA A 36 -6.28 -20.05 1.91
CA ALA A 36 -6.32 -20.89 3.11
C ALA A 36 -5.71 -20.15 4.32
N PRO A 37 -6.34 -20.23 5.52
CA PRO A 37 -5.76 -19.72 6.75
C PRO A 37 -4.47 -20.50 7.10
N GLY A 38 -3.61 -19.91 7.92
CA GLY A 38 -2.33 -20.52 8.31
C GLY A 38 -1.24 -20.41 7.24
N SER A 39 -1.50 -19.76 6.09
CA SER A 39 -0.52 -19.60 5.04
C SER A 39 0.66 -18.71 5.50
N PRO A 40 1.92 -19.18 5.39
CA PRO A 40 3.09 -18.37 5.73
C PRO A 40 3.25 -17.14 4.82
N PHE A 41 2.62 -17.16 3.64
CA PHE A 41 2.69 -16.06 2.68
C PHE A 41 2.13 -14.75 3.25
N GLN A 42 1.14 -14.80 4.14
CA GLN A 42 0.62 -13.60 4.82
C GLN A 42 1.70 -12.89 5.65
N LYS A 43 2.70 -13.64 6.18
CA LYS A 43 3.83 -13.04 6.91
C LYS A 43 4.80 -12.33 5.98
N GLU A 44 4.97 -12.82 4.76
CA GLU A 44 5.78 -12.16 3.73
C GLU A 44 5.10 -10.87 3.27
N VAL A 45 3.78 -10.89 3.05
CA VAL A 45 3.00 -9.68 2.73
C VAL A 45 3.04 -8.67 3.88
N ALA A 46 2.96 -9.15 5.13
CA ALA A 46 3.13 -8.32 6.31
C ALA A 46 4.51 -7.66 6.35
N ALA A 47 5.58 -8.41 6.11
CA ALA A 47 6.95 -7.90 6.07
C ALA A 47 7.16 -6.88 4.95
N ALA A 48 6.65 -7.15 3.75
CA ALA A 48 6.69 -6.23 2.62
C ALA A 48 5.95 -4.91 2.94
N SER A 49 4.75 -5.01 3.53
CA SER A 49 4.00 -3.84 4.01
C SER A 49 4.81 -3.09 5.07
N GLY A 50 5.40 -3.79 6.04
CA GLY A 50 6.22 -3.20 7.09
C GLY A 50 7.40 -2.40 6.53
N ALA A 51 8.09 -2.93 5.52
CA ALA A 51 9.19 -2.25 4.86
C ALA A 51 8.75 -0.90 4.25
N PHE A 52 7.66 -0.87 3.49
CA PHE A 52 7.13 0.39 2.93
C PHE A 52 6.55 1.31 4.01
N GLY A 53 5.96 0.76 5.07
CA GLY A 53 5.49 1.52 6.22
C GLY A 53 6.62 2.29 6.92
N ILE A 54 7.79 1.65 7.07
CA ILE A 54 8.98 2.31 7.61
C ILE A 54 9.40 3.48 6.70
N LEU A 55 9.47 3.28 5.38
CA LEU A 55 9.83 4.35 4.43
C LEU A 55 8.84 5.52 4.48
N GLY A 56 7.54 5.23 4.52
CA GLY A 56 6.50 6.24 4.64
C GLY A 56 6.60 7.04 5.93
N ILE A 57 6.89 6.38 7.06
CA ILE A 57 7.14 7.06 8.35
C ILE A 57 8.38 7.94 8.26
N LEU A 58 9.50 7.39 7.81
CA LEU A 58 10.78 8.10 7.69
C LEU A 58 10.70 9.35 6.80
N SER A 59 9.77 9.37 5.84
CA SER A 59 9.53 10.53 4.97
C SER A 59 9.12 11.81 5.72
N SER A 60 8.66 11.72 6.97
CA SER A 60 8.42 12.91 7.81
C SER A 60 9.71 13.62 8.22
N TRP A 61 10.84 12.93 8.22
CA TRP A 61 12.15 13.45 8.61
C TRP A 61 13.13 13.54 7.44
N ILE A 62 13.00 12.66 6.44
CA ILE A 62 13.87 12.60 5.28
C ILE A 62 13.11 13.14 4.06
N GLY A 63 13.59 14.25 3.49
CA GLY A 63 12.98 14.95 2.35
C GLY A 63 13.61 14.65 1.00
N GLY A 64 13.25 15.45 -0.01
CA GLY A 64 13.85 15.41 -1.35
C GLY A 64 13.65 14.08 -2.06
N ASP A 65 14.71 13.56 -2.69
CA ASP A 65 14.67 12.32 -3.48
C ASP A 65 14.20 11.09 -2.69
N PHE A 66 14.33 11.11 -1.36
CA PHE A 66 13.78 10.05 -0.52
C PHE A 66 12.24 9.96 -0.64
N TRP A 67 11.55 11.10 -0.75
CA TRP A 67 10.11 11.12 -1.01
C TRP A 67 9.79 10.52 -2.37
N THR A 68 10.54 10.90 -3.40
CA THR A 68 10.36 10.39 -4.76
C THR A 68 10.55 8.88 -4.81
N ALA A 69 11.64 8.36 -4.24
CA ALA A 69 11.92 6.93 -4.19
C ALA A 69 10.84 6.16 -3.40
N THR A 70 10.44 6.67 -2.24
CA THR A 70 9.35 6.07 -1.43
C THR A 70 8.04 6.07 -2.20
N ALA A 71 7.69 7.18 -2.84
CA ALA A 71 6.46 7.33 -3.60
C ALA A 71 6.40 6.41 -4.82
N ILE A 72 7.49 6.28 -5.58
CA ILE A 72 7.58 5.36 -6.73
C ILE A 72 7.42 3.92 -6.27
N GLY A 73 8.18 3.49 -5.26
CA GLY A 73 8.13 2.13 -4.75
C GLY A 73 6.74 1.77 -4.17
N ALA A 74 6.17 2.66 -3.35
CA ALA A 74 4.83 2.46 -2.81
C ALA A 74 3.76 2.46 -3.90
N SER A 75 3.88 3.34 -4.91
CA SER A 75 2.95 3.37 -6.05
C SER A 75 2.94 2.07 -6.82
N PHE A 76 4.13 1.50 -7.09
CA PHE A 76 4.26 0.22 -7.78
C PHE A 76 3.63 -0.93 -6.96
N MET A 77 3.93 -0.99 -5.66
CA MET A 77 3.37 -1.99 -4.75
C MET A 77 1.84 -1.91 -4.73
N TYR A 78 1.28 -0.74 -4.40
CA TYR A 78 -0.16 -0.54 -4.32
C TYR A 78 -0.85 -0.85 -5.64
N PHE A 79 -0.32 -0.35 -6.76
CA PHE A 79 -0.93 -0.59 -8.07
C PHE A 79 -1.02 -2.09 -8.39
N LEU A 80 0.05 -2.86 -8.15
CA LEU A 80 0.04 -4.30 -8.41
C LEU A 80 -0.89 -5.06 -7.45
N MET A 81 -1.00 -4.65 -6.18
CA MET A 81 -1.99 -5.21 -5.25
C MET A 81 -3.42 -4.94 -5.74
N GLY A 82 -3.71 -3.71 -6.16
CA GLY A 82 -5.00 -3.33 -6.72
C GLY A 82 -5.35 -4.09 -8.01
N VAL A 83 -4.38 -4.27 -8.91
CA VAL A 83 -4.56 -5.14 -10.09
C VAL A 83 -4.84 -6.58 -9.67
N GLY A 84 -4.14 -7.10 -8.65
CA GLY A 84 -4.40 -8.42 -8.08
C GLY A 84 -5.84 -8.57 -7.60
N HIS A 85 -6.35 -7.59 -6.86
CA HIS A 85 -7.75 -7.53 -6.41
C HIS A 85 -8.73 -7.50 -7.58
N VAL A 86 -8.50 -6.66 -8.61
CA VAL A 86 -9.37 -6.61 -9.80
C VAL A 86 -9.41 -7.97 -10.50
N LEU A 87 -8.24 -8.59 -10.72
CA LEU A 87 -8.15 -9.88 -11.38
C LEU A 87 -8.86 -10.98 -10.59
N ASP A 88 -8.72 -10.99 -9.27
CA ASP A 88 -9.43 -11.92 -8.41
C ASP A 88 -10.95 -11.70 -8.49
N ILE A 89 -11.44 -10.47 -8.29
CA ILE A 89 -12.86 -10.11 -8.38
C ILE A 89 -13.46 -10.55 -9.73
N VAL A 90 -12.75 -10.31 -10.84
CA VAL A 90 -13.23 -10.70 -12.18
C VAL A 90 -13.40 -12.22 -12.28
N LYS A 91 -12.44 -12.99 -11.76
CA LYS A 91 -12.39 -14.45 -11.85
C LYS A 91 -13.32 -15.15 -10.87
N THR A 92 -13.30 -14.75 -9.60
CA THR A 92 -13.94 -15.46 -8.48
C THR A 92 -15.24 -14.81 -8.02
N LYS A 93 -15.50 -13.56 -8.43
CA LYS A 93 -16.59 -12.71 -7.92
C LYS A 93 -16.51 -12.45 -6.42
N ASN A 94 -15.33 -12.62 -5.81
CA ASN A 94 -15.12 -12.33 -4.40
C ASN A 94 -15.11 -10.82 -4.13
N THR A 95 -16.24 -10.28 -3.70
CA THR A 95 -16.37 -8.85 -3.33
C THR A 95 -16.31 -8.62 -1.83
N SER A 96 -15.56 -9.44 -1.08
CA SER A 96 -15.38 -9.24 0.36
C SER A 96 -14.73 -7.88 0.66
N ILE A 97 -14.90 -7.38 1.87
CA ILE A 97 -14.26 -6.12 2.31
C ILE A 97 -12.72 -6.19 2.33
N TYR A 98 -12.15 -7.39 2.31
CA TYR A 98 -10.70 -7.61 2.25
C TYR A 98 -10.16 -7.68 0.81
N ASN A 99 -11.05 -7.72 -0.19
CA ASN A 99 -10.69 -7.83 -1.60
C ASN A 99 -11.19 -6.65 -2.44
N ALA A 100 -12.31 -6.03 -2.05
CA ALA A 100 -12.97 -4.96 -2.77
C ALA A 100 -13.22 -3.74 -1.85
N GLY A 101 -13.80 -2.68 -2.41
CA GLY A 101 -14.14 -1.48 -1.63
C GLY A 101 -12.90 -0.70 -1.23
N SER A 102 -12.76 -0.39 0.06
CA SER A 102 -11.72 0.54 0.54
C SER A 102 -10.29 0.10 0.21
N VAL A 103 -9.98 -1.19 0.33
CA VAL A 103 -8.64 -1.72 0.01
C VAL A 103 -8.32 -1.52 -1.48
N LEU A 104 -9.24 -1.94 -2.36
CA LEU A 104 -9.11 -1.79 -3.80
C LEU A 104 -8.99 -0.33 -4.24
N TYR A 105 -9.82 0.56 -3.69
CA TYR A 105 -9.75 1.98 -4.02
C TYR A 105 -8.45 2.61 -3.55
N THR A 106 -7.97 2.23 -2.37
CA THR A 106 -6.70 2.76 -1.85
C THR A 106 -5.54 2.33 -2.75
N ASP A 107 -5.49 1.04 -3.08
CA ASP A 107 -4.44 0.44 -3.89
C ASP A 107 -4.36 1.05 -5.31
N LEU A 108 -5.48 1.48 -5.87
CA LEU A 108 -5.51 2.10 -7.21
C LEU A 108 -5.39 3.63 -7.19
N LEU A 109 -5.92 4.32 -6.18
CA LEU A 109 -5.97 5.79 -6.15
C LEU A 109 -4.73 6.42 -5.50
N VAL A 110 -4.16 5.82 -4.46
CA VAL A 110 -2.95 6.36 -3.81
C VAL A 110 -1.79 6.50 -4.79
N PRO A 111 -1.50 5.52 -5.68
CA PRO A 111 -0.48 5.70 -6.72
C PRO A 111 -0.71 6.93 -7.60
N VAL A 112 -1.95 7.17 -8.02
CA VAL A 112 -2.29 8.33 -8.88
C VAL A 112 -2.00 9.65 -8.15
N VAL A 113 -2.39 9.74 -6.88
CA VAL A 113 -2.16 10.93 -6.06
C VAL A 113 -0.66 11.13 -5.80
N LEU A 114 0.09 10.07 -5.49
CA LEU A 114 1.54 10.13 -5.27
C LEU A 114 2.27 10.64 -6.50
N ASN A 115 2.03 10.05 -7.67
CA ASN A 115 2.71 10.45 -8.91
C ASN A 115 2.32 11.87 -9.33
N SER A 116 1.05 12.26 -9.14
CA SER A 116 0.62 13.64 -9.37
C SER A 116 1.34 14.63 -8.45
N ALA A 117 1.56 14.26 -7.18
CA ALA A 117 2.29 15.07 -6.22
C ALA A 117 3.79 15.16 -6.55
N ILE A 118 4.42 14.09 -7.06
CA ILE A 118 5.81 14.12 -7.56
C ILE A 118 5.93 15.13 -8.70
N ASN A 119 5.12 14.98 -9.75
CA ASN A 119 5.17 15.86 -10.93
C ASN A 119 4.99 17.33 -10.55
N PHE A 120 4.03 17.62 -9.65
CA PHE A 120 3.80 18.99 -9.18
C PHE A 120 5.01 19.58 -8.43
N MET A 121 5.74 18.77 -7.65
CA MET A 121 6.94 19.23 -6.95
C MET A 121 8.11 19.47 -7.91
N GLU A 122 8.25 18.64 -8.95
CA GLU A 122 9.29 18.80 -9.97
C GLU A 122 9.04 20.06 -10.83
N ASP A 123 7.80 20.28 -11.25
CA ASP A 123 7.39 21.47 -12.02
C ASP A 123 7.51 22.77 -11.21
N GLY A 124 7.46 22.68 -9.88
CA GLY A 124 7.56 23.81 -8.95
C GLY A 124 8.99 24.30 -8.68
N LEU A 125 10.01 23.53 -9.02
CA LEU A 125 11.44 23.87 -8.81
C LEU A 125 12.14 24.40 -10.07
N LEU A 126 11.44 24.50 -11.21
CA LEU A 126 11.95 25.10 -12.46
C LEU A 126 11.32 26.47 -12.80
N LYS A 127 10.69 27.13 -11.82
CA LYS A 127 10.25 28.52 -11.98
C LYS A 127 10.74 29.33 -10.78
N TYR A 128 11.58 30.32 -11.09
CA TYR A 128 12.24 31.32 -10.23
C TYR A 128 13.64 30.94 -9.76
#